data_AF-A0A319BYF7-F1
#
_entry.id   AF-A0A319BYF7-F1
#
_cell.length_a   1.000
_cell.length_b   1.000
_cell.length_c   1.000
_cell.angle_alpha   90.00
_cell.angle_beta   90.00
_cell.angle_gamma   90.00
#
_symmetry.space_group_name_H-M   'P 1'
#
loop_
_entity.id
_entity.type
_entity.pdbx_description
1 polymer ?
#
loop_
_entity_poly.entity_id
_entity_poly.type
_entity_poly.pdbx_seq_one_letter_code
_entity_poly.pdbx_strand_id
1 'polypeptide(L)'
;MQHGPQYYLRTYSAVPAFCPGDITYDLVAVHGHNGNALKTWTHKQSGVMWLRDLLPQELPTVRIITYSYNVRFNNFTGHQDRRNISIKLLSELVDLKKTDKIGTTLLQSYS
;
A
#
# COMPACT_ATOMS: atom_id res chain seq x y z
N MET A 1 12.76 24.14 9.82
CA MET A 1 11.44 23.51 9.62
C MET A 1 11.66 22.01 9.43
N GLN A 2 11.43 21.18 10.45
CA GLN A 2 11.56 19.72 10.33
C GLN A 2 10.27 19.17 9.73
N HIS A 3 10.31 18.73 8.48
CA HIS A 3 9.24 17.92 7.91
C HIS A 3 9.14 16.61 8.71
N GLY A 4 7.93 16.32 9.21
CA GLY A 4 7.65 15.07 9.92
C GLY A 4 7.94 13.83 9.07
N PRO A 5 8.04 12.64 9.67
CA PRO A 5 8.16 11.40 8.90
C PRO A 5 6.95 11.25 7.96
N GLN A 6 7.23 11.18 6.66
CA GLN A 6 6.18 10.93 5.66
C GLN A 6 5.91 9.43 5.59
N TYR A 7 4.66 9.08 5.88
CA TYR A 7 4.10 7.75 5.66
C TYR A 7 2.99 7.93 4.65
N TYR A 8 2.92 7.06 3.65
CA TYR A 8 1.79 7.06 2.73
C TYR A 8 1.55 5.66 2.16
N LEU A 9 0.28 5.31 2.06
CA LEU A 9 -0.20 4.21 1.25
C LEU A 9 -0.44 4.71 -0.17
N ARG A 10 -0.14 3.86 -1.14
CA ARG A 10 -0.53 4.05 -2.53
C ARG A 10 -1.11 2.76 -3.07
N THR A 11 -2.27 2.87 -3.71
CA THR A 11 -3.01 1.76 -4.29
C THR A 11 -2.85 1.71 -5.81
N TYR A 12 -2.74 0.51 -6.36
CA TYR A 12 -2.81 0.22 -7.80
C TYR A 12 -3.82 -0.90 -8.03
N SER A 13 -4.54 -0.83 -9.15
CA SER A 13 -5.45 -1.88 -9.60
C SER A 13 -5.49 -1.91 -11.12
N ALA A 14 -5.69 -3.10 -11.70
CA ALA A 14 -6.02 -3.26 -13.12
C ALA A 14 -7.47 -2.87 -13.44
N VAL A 15 -8.36 -2.85 -12.45
CA VAL A 15 -9.79 -2.65 -12.69
C VAL A 15 -10.07 -1.14 -12.74
N PRO A 16 -10.54 -0.59 -13.89
CA PRO A 16 -10.72 0.86 -14.07
C PRO A 16 -11.85 1.46 -13.20
N ALA A 17 -12.74 0.62 -12.68
CA ALA A 17 -13.77 0.99 -11.75
C ALA A 17 -13.55 0.20 -10.46
N PHE A 18 -13.35 0.92 -9.36
CA PHE A 18 -13.18 0.35 -8.03
C PHE A 18 -14.55 -0.15 -7.54
N CYS A 19 -15.06 -1.22 -8.14
CA CYS A 19 -16.19 -1.98 -7.61
C CYS A 19 -15.62 -2.86 -6.50
N PRO A 20 -15.90 -2.57 -5.21
CA PRO A 20 -15.27 -3.29 -4.10
C PRO A 20 -15.56 -4.81 -4.10
N GLY A 21 -16.57 -5.26 -4.86
CA GLY A 21 -16.91 -6.67 -5.03
C GLY A 21 -16.00 -7.47 -5.98
N ASP A 22 -15.21 -6.79 -6.82
CA ASP A 22 -14.38 -7.46 -7.84
C ASP A 22 -12.94 -7.75 -7.34
N ILE A 23 -12.58 -7.21 -6.18
CA ILE A 23 -11.26 -7.42 -5.56
C ILE A 23 -11.31 -8.68 -4.70
N THR A 24 -10.49 -9.66 -5.05
CA THR A 24 -10.41 -10.93 -4.31
C THR A 24 -9.19 -11.01 -3.41
N TYR A 25 -8.15 -10.22 -3.71
CA TYR A 25 -6.89 -10.24 -2.97
C TYR A 25 -6.36 -8.83 -2.71
N ASP A 26 -5.94 -8.59 -1.46
CA ASP A 26 -5.13 -7.43 -1.08
C ASP A 26 -3.66 -7.83 -1.00
N LEU A 27 -2.81 -7.23 -1.84
CA LEU A 27 -1.37 -7.41 -1.79
C LEU A 27 -0.71 -6.17 -1.19
N VAL A 28 -0.17 -6.31 0.03
CA VAL A 28 0.52 -5.22 0.74
C VAL A 28 2.03 -5.38 0.58
N ALA A 29 2.64 -4.50 -0.20
CA ALA A 29 4.08 -4.45 -0.43
C ALA A 29 4.75 -3.38 0.44
N VAL A 30 5.59 -3.82 1.38
CA VAL A 30 6.38 -2.96 2.27
C VAL A 30 7.83 -2.96 1.80
N HIS A 31 8.41 -1.80 1.54
CA HIS A 31 9.80 -1.74 1.09
C HIS A 31 10.80 -2.02 2.23
N GLY A 32 11.98 -2.50 1.84
CA GLY A 32 13.11 -2.71 2.74
C GLY A 32 13.81 -1.42 3.16
N HIS A 33 14.81 -1.60 4.01
CA HIS A 33 15.63 -0.54 4.56
C HIS A 33 16.34 0.30 3.47
N ASN A 34 16.34 1.63 3.62
CA ASN A 34 16.88 2.61 2.65
C ASN A 34 16.23 2.54 1.24
N GLY A 35 15.07 1.88 1.13
CA GLY A 35 14.29 1.77 -0.09
C GLY A 35 13.25 2.88 -0.25
N ASN A 36 12.63 2.92 -1.43
CA ASN A 36 11.48 3.75 -1.73
C ASN A 36 10.39 2.83 -2.30
N ALA A 37 9.15 3.01 -1.84
CA ALA A 37 8.02 2.15 -2.21
C ALA A 37 7.81 1.96 -3.72
N LEU A 38 8.30 2.87 -4.57
CA LEU A 38 8.32 2.69 -6.02
C LEU A 38 9.63 2.05 -6.49
N LYS A 39 10.76 2.67 -6.15
CA LYS A 39 12.08 2.26 -6.67
C LYS A 39 12.45 0.82 -6.32
N THR A 40 12.02 0.33 -5.16
CA THR A 40 12.30 -1.03 -4.69
C THR A 40 11.75 -2.09 -5.65
N TRP A 41 10.63 -1.81 -6.32
CA TRP A 41 9.96 -2.77 -7.21
C TRP A 41 10.11 -2.42 -8.69
N THR A 42 10.88 -1.39 -9.01
CA THR A 42 11.14 -0.94 -10.38
C THR A 42 12.44 -1.55 -10.90
N HIS A 43 12.35 -2.27 -12.01
CA HIS A 43 13.53 -2.70 -12.75
C HIS A 43 14.26 -1.48 -13.31
N LYS A 44 15.54 -1.32 -12.93
CA LYS A 44 16.30 -0.08 -13.17
C LYS A 44 16.47 0.27 -14.65
N GLN A 45 16.59 -0.74 -15.52
CA GLN A 45 16.90 -0.52 -16.94
C GLN A 45 15.63 -0.30 -17.77
N SER A 46 14.58 -1.07 -17.51
CA SER A 46 13.32 -0.96 -18.27
C SER A 46 12.33 0.04 -17.67
N GLY A 47 12.51 0.46 -16.42
CA GLY A 47 11.56 1.31 -15.70
C GLY A 47 10.27 0.60 -15.31
N VAL A 48 10.14 -0.70 -15.60
CA VAL A 48 8.96 -1.51 -15.29
C VAL A 48 8.88 -1.74 -13.78
N MET A 49 7.79 -1.31 -13.16
CA MET A 49 7.47 -1.58 -11.77
C MET A 49 6.56 -2.79 -11.72
N TRP A 50 7.11 -3.98 -11.46
CA TRP A 50 6.41 -5.25 -11.73
C TRP A 50 5.09 -5.40 -10.98
N LEU A 51 4.98 -4.83 -9.77
CA LEU A 51 3.74 -4.83 -8.99
C LEU A 51 2.61 -4.05 -9.68
N ARG A 52 2.92 -2.96 -10.38
CA ARG A 52 1.93 -2.12 -11.07
C ARG A 52 1.74 -2.56 -12.52
N ASP A 53 2.83 -2.88 -13.20
CA ASP A 53 2.84 -3.01 -14.66
C ASP A 53 2.60 -4.45 -15.11
N LEU A 54 3.01 -5.46 -14.32
CA LEU A 54 2.97 -6.87 -14.74
C LEU A 54 1.97 -7.68 -13.91
N LEU A 55 2.00 -7.56 -12.59
CA LEU A 55 1.15 -8.33 -11.69
C LEU A 55 -0.34 -8.21 -12.00
N PRO A 56 -0.90 -7.04 -12.37
CA PRO A 56 -2.32 -6.96 -12.69
C PRO A 56 -2.71 -7.67 -14.00
N GLN A 57 -1.75 -8.00 -14.87
CA GLN A 57 -2.02 -8.79 -16.07
C GLN A 57 -2.24 -10.27 -15.73
N GLU A 58 -1.51 -10.77 -14.72
CA GLU A 58 -1.60 -12.15 -14.24
C GLU A 58 -2.70 -12.34 -13.19
N LEU A 59 -2.97 -11.31 -12.39
CA LEU A 59 -3.97 -11.30 -11.31
C LEU A 59 -4.85 -10.03 -11.41
N PRO A 60 -5.84 -9.99 -12.32
CA PRO A 60 -6.64 -8.79 -12.56
C PRO A 60 -7.46 -8.30 -11.35
N THR A 61 -7.82 -9.22 -10.46
CA THR A 61 -8.65 -8.97 -9.27
C THR A 61 -7.82 -8.65 -8.02
N VAL A 62 -6.52 -8.36 -8.18
CA VAL A 62 -5.64 -7.95 -7.07
C VAL A 62 -5.69 -6.44 -6.89
N ARG A 63 -5.80 -6.01 -5.63
CA ARG A 63 -5.49 -4.64 -5.23
C ARG A 63 -4.09 -4.61 -4.65
N ILE A 64 -3.20 -3.86 -5.30
CA ILE A 64 -1.83 -3.67 -4.82
C ILE A 64 -1.79 -2.43 -3.94
N ILE A 65 -1.16 -2.56 -2.77
CA ILE A 65 -0.99 -1.50 -1.79
C ILE A 65 0.50 -1.40 -1.48
N THR A 66 1.15 -0.31 -1.84
CA THR A 66 2.54 -0.06 -1.45
C THR A 66 2.57 0.86 -0.23
N TYR A 67 3.33 0.48 0.81
CA TYR A 67 3.51 1.29 2.01
C TYR A 67 4.93 1.85 2.08
N SER A 68 5.03 3.18 2.20
CA SER A 68 6.31 3.89 2.36
C SER A 68 6.50 4.41 3.78
N TYR A 69 7.70 4.25 4.34
CA TYR A 69 8.09 4.80 5.63
C TYR A 69 9.52 5.34 5.61
N ASN A 70 9.76 6.43 6.36
CA ASN A 70 11.11 6.96 6.57
C ASN A 70 11.75 6.29 7.78
N VAL A 71 12.84 5.54 7.56
CA VAL A 71 13.68 5.00 8.63
C VAL A 71 14.52 6.13 9.24
N ARG A 72 14.27 6.48 10.51
CA ARG A 72 15.12 7.44 11.23
C ARG A 72 16.06 6.67 12.15
N PHE A 73 17.34 6.62 11.82
CA PHE A 73 18.37 6.13 12.74
C PHE A 73 18.79 7.24 13.68
N ASN A 74 18.12 7.31 14.82
CA ASN A 74 18.63 8.01 15.99
C ASN A 74 19.09 6.89 16.93
N ASN A 75 20.39 6.83 17.24
CA ASN A 75 21.14 5.64 17.70
C ASN A 75 20.71 4.99 19.03
N PHE A 76 19.50 5.21 19.55
CA PHE A 76 19.00 4.53 20.76
C PHE A 76 17.49 4.15 20.69
N THR A 77 16.78 4.44 19.59
CA THR A 77 15.31 4.26 19.50
C THR A 77 14.83 3.37 18.35
N GLY A 78 15.72 2.68 17.62
CA GLY A 78 15.36 1.85 16.45
C GLY A 78 14.30 0.77 16.73
N HIS A 79 14.22 0.25 17.96
CA HIS A 79 13.14 -0.66 18.38
C HIS A 79 11.78 0.02 18.58
N GLN A 80 11.77 1.29 18.98
CA GLN A 80 10.55 2.09 19.13
C GLN A 80 10.01 2.51 17.76
N ASP A 81 10.89 2.82 16.81
CA ASP A 81 10.51 3.22 15.44
C ASP A 81 9.75 2.10 14.71
N ARG A 82 10.24 0.86 14.77
CA ARG A 82 9.60 -0.29 14.11
C ARG A 82 8.19 -0.58 14.65
N ARG A 83 7.99 -0.53 15.97
CA ARG A 83 6.66 -0.74 16.55
C ARG A 83 5.68 0.33 16.09
N ASN A 84 6.10 1.59 16.06
CA ASN A 84 5.26 2.70 15.59
C ASN A 84 4.91 2.56 14.11
N ILE A 85 5.88 2.17 13.27
CA ILE A 85 5.66 1.86 11.85
C ILE A 85 4.63 0.74 11.70
N SER A 86 4.75 -0.35 12.45
CA SER A 86 3.82 -1.47 12.42
C SER A 86 2.40 -1.07 12.85
N ILE A 87 2.28 -0.33 13.96
CA ILE A 87 0.98 0.14 14.46
C ILE A 87 0.31 1.06 13.45
N LYS A 88 1.09 1.97 12.83
CA LYS A 88 0.56 2.89 11.83
C LYS A 88 0.09 2.17 10.57
N LEU A 89 0.89 1.24 10.04
CA LEU A 89 0.48 0.40 8.92
C LEU A 89 -0.82 -0.36 9.22
N LEU A 90 -0.91 -0.99 10.39
CA LEU A 90 -2.12 -1.72 10.79
C LEU A 90 -3.35 -0.81 10.88
N SER A 91 -3.21 0.39 11.46
CA SER A 91 -4.29 1.37 11.53
C SER A 91 -4.80 1.74 10.14
N GLU A 92 -3.89 2.08 9.21
CA GLU A 92 -4.27 2.50 7.87
C GLU A 92 -4.90 1.36 7.06
N LEU A 93 -4.45 0.11 7.24
CA LEU A 93 -5.07 -1.07 6.62
C LEU A 93 -6.48 -1.35 7.17
N VAL A 94 -6.70 -1.14 8.47
CA VAL A 94 -8.02 -1.28 9.08
C VAL A 94 -8.99 -0.25 8.50
N ASP A 95 -8.55 0.99 8.35
CA ASP A 95 -9.39 2.06 7.81
C ASP A 95 -9.70 1.88 6.32
N LEU A 96 -8.74 1.38 5.54
CA LEU A 96 -8.95 0.98 4.15
C LEU A 96 -10.04 -0.11 4.05
N LYS A 97 -9.96 -1.16 4.86
CA LYS A 97 -10.96 -2.24 4.86
C LYS A 97 -12.36 -1.80 5.32
N LYS A 98 -12.44 -0.83 6.23
CA LYS A 98 -13.73 -0.24 6.62
C LYS A 98 -14.35 0.54 5.47
N THR A 99 -13.53 1.30 4.75
CA THR A 99 -13.97 2.08 3.58
C THR A 99 -14.54 1.17 2.50
N ASP A 100 -13.89 0.04 2.22
CA ASP A 100 -14.38 -0.94 1.25
C ASP A 100 -15.74 -1.50 1.64
N LYS A 101 -15.90 -1.89 2.91
CA LYS A 101 -17.16 -2.43 3.42
C LYS A 101 -18.30 -1.42 3.28
N ILE A 102 -18.05 -0.16 3.61
CA ILE A 102 -19.05 0.91 3.44
C ILE A 102 -19.40 1.08 1.95
N GLY A 103 -18.41 1.10 1.06
CA GLY A 103 -18.64 1.15 -0.38
C GLY A 103 -19.48 -0.01 -0.90
N THR A 104 -19.19 -1.25 -0.48
CA THR A 104 -19.99 -2.44 -0.83
C THR A 104 -21.42 -2.33 -0.31
N THR A 105 -21.61 -1.94 0.95
CA THR A 105 -22.94 -1.82 1.56
C THR A 105 -23.78 -0.75 0.87
N LEU A 106 -23.17 0.39 0.49
CA LEU A 106 -23.87 1.43 -0.26
C LEU A 106 -24.33 0.91 -1.63
N LEU A 107 -23.47 0.23 -2.40
CA LEU A 107 -23.84 -0.32 -3.70
C LEU A 107 -24.99 -1.34 -3.63
N GLN A 108 -25.01 -2.19 -2.58
CA GLN A 108 -26.10 -3.14 -2.36
C GLN A 108 -27.44 -2.47 -2.03
N SER A 109 -27.44 -1.26 -1.47
CA SER A 109 -28.67 -0.51 -1.14
C SER A 109 -29.29 0.26 -2.31
N TYR A 110 -28.59 0.37 -3.44
CA TYR A 110 -29.03 1.09 -4.65
C TYR A 110 -29.33 0.16 -5.85
N SER A 111 -29.41 -1.16 -5.64
CA SER A 111 -29.66 -2.18 -6.68
C SER A 111 -31.09 -2.73 -6.65
#